data_AF-A0A2G2X817-F1
#
_entry.id   AF-A0A2G2X817-F1
#
_cell.length_a   1.000
_cell.length_b   1.000
_cell.length_c   1.000
_cell.angle_alpha   90.00
_cell.angle_beta   90.00
_cell.angle_gamma   90.00
#
_symmetry.space_group_name_H-M   'P 1'
#
loop_
_entity.id
_entity.type
_entity.pdbx_description
1 polymer ?
#
loop_
_entity_poly.entity_id
_entity_poly.type
_entity_poly.pdbx_seq_one_letter_code
_entity_poly.pdbx_strand_id
1 'polypeptide(L)'
;MNAIHLSSIFQQPFSSFLLFSLPKSKPFNNSGIKASSSEKEGRNKEIRVCTERACRKQGSLDTLQVLSGIVPPFVSVNSCGCLGRCGAGPNVVVLPGPVFIKHCGTPTRAAEVMAFVCFGRDDVEEESRRSLEALALRKRAEDEMGNGNFCEAHRLLSQAIDLKPFGGVHIMLKDRSAVELAMGNLAEALDDAKEALTIAPNYPEGFISQGDAFMALDQVDAAEKSYSMALELDPSFRRSKSFKARIVKLKEKVATANLA
;
A
#
# COMPACT_ATOMS: atom_id res chain seq x y z
N MET A 1 28.77 -28.66 -2.17
CA MET A 1 27.40 -29.18 -2.19
C MET A 1 26.99 -29.47 -0.76
N ASN A 2 26.02 -28.73 -0.21
CA ASN A 2 25.12 -29.18 0.84
C ASN A 2 24.07 -28.08 1.07
N ALA A 3 22.81 -28.44 0.87
CA ALA A 3 21.64 -27.59 0.93
C ALA A 3 21.08 -27.53 2.37
N ILE A 4 20.61 -26.34 2.77
CA ILE A 4 19.92 -26.11 4.04
C ILE A 4 18.43 -25.93 3.73
N HIS A 5 17.61 -26.79 4.34
CA HIS A 5 16.15 -26.78 4.35
C HIS A 5 15.61 -25.61 5.18
N LEU A 6 14.64 -24.86 4.65
CA LEU A 6 13.74 -23.98 5.42
C LEU A 6 12.31 -24.22 4.93
N SER A 7 11.56 -25.04 5.67
CA SER A 7 10.13 -25.27 5.47
C SER A 7 9.51 -25.65 6.82
N SER A 8 9.08 -24.67 7.59
CA SER A 8 8.13 -24.85 8.69
C SER A 8 7.67 -23.50 9.22
N ILE A 9 6.39 -23.19 9.04
CA ILE A 9 5.44 -22.49 9.94
C ILE A 9 4.28 -22.15 9.02
N PHE A 10 3.23 -22.97 9.05
CA PHE A 10 1.80 -22.70 8.75
C PHE A 10 1.13 -24.01 8.33
N GLN A 11 0.87 -24.86 9.32
CA GLN A 11 -0.08 -25.97 9.17
C GLN A 11 -0.57 -26.38 10.57
N GLN A 12 -1.77 -25.93 10.94
CA GLN A 12 -2.72 -26.70 11.74
C GLN A 12 -4.14 -26.12 11.53
N PRO A 13 -5.19 -26.95 11.65
CA PRO A 13 -6.52 -26.70 11.09
C PRO A 13 -7.47 -25.98 12.06
N PHE A 14 -8.55 -25.44 11.48
CA PHE A 14 -9.71 -24.89 12.18
C PHE A 14 -10.34 -25.93 13.12
N SER A 15 -10.45 -25.57 14.40
CA SER A 15 -11.40 -26.18 15.34
C SER A 15 -12.02 -25.08 16.21
N SER A 16 -13.35 -25.03 16.18
CA SER A 16 -14.25 -24.33 17.10
C SER A 16 -13.73 -24.33 18.55
N PHE A 17 -13.55 -23.16 19.19
CA PHE A 17 -13.67 -22.97 20.64
C PHE A 17 -13.65 -21.47 21.02
N LEU A 18 -14.71 -21.04 21.73
CA LEU A 18 -14.85 -19.87 22.63
C LEU A 18 -14.82 -18.42 22.09
N LEU A 19 -15.96 -17.74 22.29
CA LEU A 19 -16.08 -16.29 22.50
C LEU A 19 -15.09 -15.83 23.58
N PHE A 20 -13.90 -15.39 23.17
CA PHE A 20 -13.04 -14.57 24.03
C PHE A 20 -13.45 -13.11 23.86
N SER A 21 -14.01 -12.53 24.92
CA SER A 21 -14.21 -11.09 25.03
C SER A 21 -12.86 -10.39 24.84
N LEU A 22 -12.78 -9.50 23.84
CA LEU A 22 -11.62 -8.64 23.62
C LEU A 22 -11.31 -7.86 24.90
N PRO A 23 -10.04 -7.84 25.36
CA PRO A 23 -9.67 -7.01 26.50
C PRO A 23 -9.88 -5.54 26.10
N LYS A 24 -10.67 -4.80 26.90
CA LYS A 24 -10.85 -3.35 26.76
C LYS A 24 -9.48 -2.68 26.66
N SER A 25 -9.19 -2.08 25.51
CA SER A 25 -7.99 -1.27 25.30
C SER A 25 -8.01 -0.09 26.28
N LYS A 26 -6.84 0.28 26.81
CA LYS A 26 -6.71 1.44 27.69
C LYS A 26 -6.98 2.72 26.88
N PRO A 27 -7.66 3.72 27.47
CA PRO A 27 -7.93 4.98 26.79
C PRO A 27 -6.62 5.68 26.38
N PHE A 28 -6.63 6.25 25.17
CA PHE A 28 -5.54 7.01 24.54
C PHE A 28 -4.99 8.09 25.49
N ASN A 29 -3.73 7.96 25.93
CA ASN A 29 -3.08 8.92 26.83
C ASN A 29 -2.41 10.06 26.04
N ASN A 30 -2.89 11.29 26.24
CA ASN A 30 -2.62 12.49 25.44
C ASN A 30 -1.61 13.47 26.09
N SER A 31 -0.60 13.00 26.81
CA SER A 31 0.31 13.87 27.59
C SER A 31 1.33 14.70 26.77
N GLY A 32 1.10 14.94 25.46
CA GLY A 32 2.07 15.66 24.63
C GLY A 32 1.59 16.34 23.34
N ILE A 33 0.29 16.38 23.03
CA ILE A 33 -0.20 16.98 21.78
C ILE A 33 -0.75 18.38 22.06
N LYS A 34 0.05 19.42 21.80
CA LYS A 34 -0.43 20.80 21.73
C LYS A 34 -0.77 21.13 20.28
N ALA A 35 -2.05 21.36 20.01
CA ALA A 35 -2.52 21.87 18.73
C ALA A 35 -2.26 23.38 18.66
N SER A 36 -1.53 23.85 17.65
CA SER A 36 -1.52 25.25 17.25
C SER A 36 -2.49 25.43 16.08
N SER A 37 -3.45 26.32 16.26
CA SER A 37 -4.49 26.71 15.32
C SER A 37 -3.90 27.43 14.09
N SER A 38 -3.99 26.81 12.91
CA SER A 38 -4.06 27.53 11.63
C SER A 38 -4.64 26.59 10.55
N GLU A 39 -5.96 26.59 10.46
CA GLU A 39 -6.71 26.00 9.34
C GLU A 39 -6.43 26.83 8.08
N LYS A 40 -5.44 26.41 7.26
CA LYS A 40 -5.32 26.62 5.79
C LYS A 40 -3.90 26.44 5.21
N GLU A 41 -3.08 25.53 5.75
CA GLU A 41 -1.70 25.34 5.26
C GLU A 41 -1.36 23.85 5.01
N GLY A 42 -1.09 23.50 3.75
CA GLY A 42 -0.40 22.26 3.35
C GLY A 42 -1.27 21.06 2.96
N ARG A 43 -1.69 20.96 1.68
CA ARG A 43 -2.43 19.79 1.13
C ARG A 43 -1.63 18.48 1.14
N ASN A 44 -0.31 18.53 1.33
CA ASN A 44 0.54 17.33 1.37
C ASN A 44 1.14 17.19 2.77
N LYS A 45 0.74 16.13 3.48
CA LYS A 45 1.33 15.78 4.78
C LYS A 45 2.44 14.75 4.56
N GLU A 46 3.48 14.81 5.37
CA GLU A 46 4.56 13.81 5.34
C GLU A 46 4.66 13.14 6.72
N ILE A 47 4.76 11.82 6.71
CA ILE A 47 5.06 11.00 7.88
C ILE A 47 6.47 10.43 7.71
N ARG A 48 7.36 10.69 8.69
CA ARG A 48 8.68 10.07 8.73
C ARG A 48 8.80 9.08 9.87
N VAL A 49 9.24 7.86 9.55
CA VAL A 49 9.41 6.76 10.51
C VAL A 49 10.89 6.59 10.82
N CYS A 50 11.25 6.68 12.10
CA CYS A 50 12.62 6.42 12.55
C CYS A 50 12.98 4.94 12.34
N THR A 51 13.91 4.66 11.42
CA THR A 51 14.38 3.30 11.11
C THR A 51 15.80 3.04 11.60
N GLU A 52 16.28 3.78 12.60
CA GLU A 52 17.61 3.57 13.21
C GLU A 52 17.69 2.25 14.00
N ARG A 53 18.91 1.72 14.21
CA ARG A 53 19.21 0.40 14.82
C ARG A 53 18.36 0.05 16.05
N ALA A 54 18.19 0.96 17.00
CA ALA A 54 17.40 0.71 18.21
C ALA A 54 15.89 0.60 17.94
N CYS A 55 15.37 1.36 16.99
CA CYS A 55 13.96 1.33 16.58
C CYS A 55 13.65 0.12 15.69
N ARG A 56 14.62 -0.38 14.91
CA ARG A 56 14.45 -1.62 14.13
C ARG A 56 14.12 -2.82 15.00
N LYS A 57 14.80 -2.94 16.16
CA LYS A 57 14.51 -3.99 17.16
C LYS A 57 13.13 -3.86 17.81
N GLN A 58 12.40 -2.79 17.53
CA GLN A 58 11.12 -2.44 18.15
C GLN A 58 10.00 -2.31 17.10
N GLY A 59 10.16 -2.89 15.90
CA GLY A 59 9.11 -2.95 14.88
C GLY A 59 9.03 -1.72 13.96
N SER A 60 10.11 -0.92 13.83
CA SER A 60 10.07 0.26 12.95
C SER A 60 9.83 -0.05 11.47
N LEU A 61 10.30 -1.21 11.00
CA LEU A 61 10.07 -1.64 9.62
C LEU A 61 8.61 -2.07 9.42
N ASP A 62 8.03 -2.77 10.37
CA ASP A 62 6.61 -3.14 10.35
C ASP A 62 5.74 -1.88 10.38
N THR A 63 6.12 -0.90 11.20
CA THR A 63 5.46 0.42 11.27
C THR A 63 5.49 1.13 9.93
N LEU A 64 6.67 1.19 9.30
CA LEU A 64 6.84 1.78 7.97
C LEU A 64 5.98 1.04 6.94
N GLN A 65 6.00 -0.30 6.95
CA GLN A 65 5.23 -1.11 6.02
C GLN A 65 3.72 -0.92 6.21
N VAL A 66 3.23 -0.86 7.45
CA VAL A 66 1.81 -0.64 7.75
C VAL A 66 1.40 0.75 7.27
N LEU A 67 2.15 1.80 7.63
CA LEU A 67 1.86 3.17 7.20
C LEU A 67 1.84 3.29 5.68
N SER A 68 2.86 2.77 4.99
CA SER A 68 2.89 2.75 3.52
C SER A 68 1.78 1.91 2.90
N GLY A 69 1.30 0.88 3.62
CA GLY A 69 0.23 0.00 3.14
C GLY A 69 -1.15 0.64 3.18
N ILE A 70 -1.41 1.54 4.13
CA ILE A 70 -2.69 2.23 4.34
C ILE A 70 -2.65 3.72 3.97
N VAL A 71 -1.57 4.19 3.34
CA VAL A 71 -1.38 5.61 3.03
C VAL A 71 -2.40 6.09 1.98
N PRO A 72 -3.08 7.22 2.19
CA PRO A 72 -3.87 7.86 1.13
C PRO A 72 -2.97 8.68 0.19
N PRO A 73 -3.42 8.99 -1.04
CA PRO A 73 -2.58 9.63 -2.08
C PRO A 73 -2.02 11.02 -1.72
N PHE A 74 -2.60 11.72 -0.75
CA PHE A 74 -2.18 13.05 -0.30
C PHE A 74 -1.22 13.03 0.90
N VAL A 75 -0.86 11.84 1.41
CA VAL A 75 0.13 11.66 2.48
C VAL A 75 1.33 10.91 1.92
N SER A 76 2.54 11.35 2.25
CA SER A 76 3.76 10.59 1.97
C SER A 76 4.28 9.92 3.24
N VAL A 77 4.86 8.72 3.09
CA VAL A 77 5.48 7.97 4.20
C VAL A 77 6.91 7.64 3.81
N ASN A 78 7.87 8.14 4.58
CA ASN A 78 9.29 7.97 4.33
C ASN A 78 10.01 7.42 5.56
N SER A 79 11.08 6.66 5.35
CA SER A 79 12.01 6.33 6.42
C SER A 79 12.95 7.51 6.71
N CYS A 80 13.41 7.64 7.96
CA CYS A 80 14.41 8.63 8.34
C CYS A 80 15.40 8.07 9.36
N GLY A 81 16.50 8.82 9.57
CA GLY A 81 17.46 8.57 10.65
C GLY A 81 16.87 8.81 12.05
N CYS A 82 17.74 8.75 13.05
CA CYS A 82 17.33 8.91 14.45
C CYS A 82 16.63 10.26 14.70
N LEU A 83 15.40 10.22 15.19
CA LEU A 83 14.63 11.41 15.59
C LEU A 83 14.96 11.89 17.03
N GLY A 84 15.86 11.21 17.72
CA GLY A 84 16.14 11.45 19.14
C GLY A 84 14.94 11.16 20.05
N ARG A 85 15.03 11.55 21.34
CA ARG A 85 13.97 11.39 22.36
C ARG A 85 13.45 9.95 22.51
N CYS A 86 14.31 8.96 22.28
CA CYS A 86 13.96 7.54 22.30
C CYS A 86 14.09 6.95 23.71
N GLY A 87 12.95 6.64 24.34
CA GLY A 87 12.87 5.80 25.55
C GLY A 87 12.53 4.34 25.20
N ALA A 88 11.63 4.15 24.24
CA ALA A 88 11.36 2.92 23.50
C ALA A 88 10.79 3.34 22.12
N GLY A 89 11.34 2.83 21.02
CA GLY A 89 11.00 3.22 19.65
C GLY A 89 9.68 2.65 19.15
N PRO A 90 9.46 2.66 17.82
CA PRO A 90 9.90 3.70 16.90
C PRO A 90 9.18 5.02 17.16
N ASN A 91 9.89 6.12 16.89
CA ASN A 91 9.28 7.44 16.86
C ASN A 91 8.88 7.77 15.43
N VAL A 92 7.74 8.44 15.29
CA VAL A 92 7.20 8.94 14.03
C VAL A 92 7.06 10.46 14.15
N VAL A 93 7.32 11.18 13.07
CA VAL A 93 7.05 12.63 13.00
C VAL A 93 6.12 12.93 11.83
N VAL A 94 5.13 13.78 12.08
CA VAL A 94 4.22 14.32 11.06
C VAL A 94 4.64 15.75 10.72
N LEU A 95 4.66 16.12 9.44
CA LEU A 95 5.03 17.46 8.92
C LEU A 95 3.86 18.07 8.12
N PRO A 96 3.74 19.41 7.98
CA PRO A 96 4.74 20.48 8.25
C PRO A 96 4.86 20.99 9.71
N GLY A 97 3.93 20.70 10.62
CA GLY A 97 4.11 20.98 12.05
C GLY A 97 4.67 19.74 12.73
N PRO A 98 5.95 19.70 13.16
CA PRO A 98 6.61 18.47 13.62
C PRO A 98 5.96 17.91 14.89
N VAL A 99 4.92 17.09 14.71
CA VAL A 99 4.24 16.35 15.78
C VAL A 99 4.98 15.04 15.97
N PHE A 100 5.66 14.91 17.11
CA PHE A 100 6.40 13.70 17.46
C PHE A 100 5.49 12.71 18.18
N ILE A 101 5.39 11.53 17.59
CA ILE A 101 4.63 10.40 18.14
C ILE A 101 5.64 9.35 18.59
N LYS A 102 5.66 9.09 19.89
CA LYS A 102 6.55 8.09 20.49
C LYS A 102 5.89 6.72 20.54
N HIS A 103 6.70 5.68 20.61
CA HIS A 103 6.24 4.29 20.83
C HIS A 103 5.28 3.75 19.76
N CYS A 104 5.51 4.08 18.49
CA CYS A 104 4.65 3.67 17.38
C CYS A 104 5.00 2.27 16.85
N GLY A 105 5.21 1.28 17.73
CA GLY A 105 5.82 -0.01 17.35
C GLY A 105 4.85 -1.10 16.92
N THR A 106 3.54 -0.86 17.01
CA THR A 106 2.51 -1.85 16.68
C THR A 106 1.74 -1.41 15.42
N PRO A 107 1.21 -2.37 14.63
CA PRO A 107 0.36 -2.06 13.48
C PRO A 107 -0.85 -1.19 13.85
N THR A 108 -1.53 -1.50 14.97
CA THR A 108 -2.65 -0.70 15.50
C THR A 108 -2.23 0.74 15.74
N ARG A 109 -1.10 0.95 16.41
CA ARG A 109 -0.63 2.30 16.69
C ARG A 109 -0.28 3.07 15.42
N ALA A 110 0.36 2.40 14.46
CA ALA A 110 0.65 2.98 13.15
C ALA A 110 -0.63 3.42 12.41
N ALA A 111 -1.66 2.58 12.42
CA ALA A 111 -2.94 2.90 11.79
C ALA A 111 -3.70 4.02 12.51
N GLU A 112 -3.72 4.05 13.83
CA GLU A 112 -4.27 5.16 14.61
C GLU A 112 -3.58 6.49 14.28
N VAL A 113 -2.25 6.47 14.13
CA VAL A 113 -1.49 7.64 13.70
C VAL A 113 -1.93 8.12 12.33
N MET A 114 -2.05 7.22 11.36
CA MET A 114 -2.49 7.59 10.02
C MET A 114 -3.94 8.11 10.01
N ALA A 115 -4.86 7.44 10.72
CA ALA A 115 -6.24 7.89 10.84
C ALA A 115 -6.33 9.28 11.48
N PHE A 116 -5.55 9.54 12.54
CA PHE A 116 -5.45 10.87 13.14
C PHE A 116 -4.93 11.93 12.16
N VAL A 117 -3.94 11.57 11.34
CA VAL A 117 -3.42 12.46 10.29
C VAL A 117 -4.47 12.76 9.23
N CYS A 118 -5.35 11.82 8.91
CA CYS A 118 -6.40 12.00 7.89
C CYS A 118 -7.61 12.77 8.42
N PHE A 119 -8.08 12.45 9.63
CA PHE A 119 -9.40 12.86 10.12
C PHE A 119 -9.38 13.67 11.42
N GLY A 120 -8.23 13.83 12.06
CA GLY A 120 -8.18 14.44 13.39
C GLY A 120 -8.60 13.46 14.48
N ARG A 121 -9.49 13.88 15.40
CA ARG A 121 -9.83 13.07 16.59
C ARG A 121 -11.01 12.13 16.38
N ASP A 122 -11.82 12.37 15.37
CA ASP A 122 -13.07 11.65 15.17
C ASP A 122 -12.80 10.29 14.53
N ASP A 123 -13.49 9.25 15.01
CA ASP A 123 -13.52 7.88 14.46
C ASP A 123 -12.18 7.16 14.23
N VAL A 124 -11.10 7.61 14.88
CA VAL A 124 -9.74 7.05 14.73
C VAL A 124 -9.68 5.54 14.92
N GLU A 125 -10.37 5.02 15.94
CA GLU A 125 -10.35 3.57 16.26
C GLU A 125 -11.01 2.75 15.15
N GLU A 126 -12.19 3.16 14.68
CA GLU A 126 -12.94 2.41 13.68
C GLU A 126 -12.29 2.51 12.30
N GLU A 127 -11.82 3.69 11.91
CA GLU A 127 -11.12 3.91 10.63
C GLU A 127 -9.77 3.18 10.57
N SER A 128 -9.03 3.17 11.68
CA SER A 128 -7.77 2.40 11.78
C SER A 128 -8.02 0.90 11.73
N ARG A 129 -9.07 0.40 12.39
CA ARG A 129 -9.47 -1.01 12.36
C ARG A 129 -9.83 -1.46 10.95
N ARG A 130 -10.74 -0.74 10.27
CA ARG A 130 -11.15 -1.04 8.88
C ARG A 130 -9.98 -1.04 7.91
N SER A 131 -9.07 -0.07 8.05
CA SER A 131 -7.90 0.02 7.16
C SER A 131 -6.84 -1.06 7.42
N LEU A 132 -6.69 -1.52 8.67
CA LEU A 132 -5.84 -2.67 8.97
C LEU A 132 -6.43 -3.98 8.47
N GLU A 133 -7.75 -4.16 8.58
CA GLU A 133 -8.44 -5.32 8.05
C GLU A 133 -8.30 -5.39 6.52
N ALA A 134 -8.51 -4.26 5.83
CA ALA A 134 -8.29 -4.17 4.40
C ALA A 134 -6.83 -4.44 4.00
N LEU A 135 -5.85 -3.93 4.76
CA LEU A 135 -4.43 -4.24 4.54
C LEU A 135 -4.13 -5.74 4.69
N ALA A 136 -4.71 -6.39 5.69
CA ALA A 136 -4.53 -7.83 5.92
C ALA A 136 -5.12 -8.65 4.77
N LEU A 137 -6.31 -8.27 4.27
CA LEU A 137 -6.92 -8.89 3.10
C LEU A 137 -6.07 -8.69 1.84
N ARG A 138 -5.54 -7.48 1.61
CA ARG A 138 -4.64 -7.21 0.48
C ARG A 138 -3.37 -8.07 0.54
N LYS A 139 -2.71 -8.15 1.70
CA LYS A 139 -1.52 -9.00 1.87
C LYS A 139 -1.81 -10.48 1.57
N ARG A 140 -2.96 -10.98 2.05
CA ARG A 140 -3.38 -12.35 1.72
C ARG A 140 -3.65 -12.51 0.21
N ALA A 141 -4.22 -11.51 -0.44
CA ALA A 141 -4.41 -11.56 -1.89
C ALA A 141 -3.07 -11.59 -2.64
N GLU A 142 -2.07 -10.81 -2.20
CA GLU A 142 -0.70 -10.86 -2.75
C GLU A 142 -0.09 -12.27 -2.62
N ASP A 143 -0.32 -12.96 -1.49
CA ASP A 143 0.12 -14.36 -1.30
C ASP A 143 -0.60 -15.31 -2.27
N GLU A 144 -1.93 -15.18 -2.42
CA GLU A 144 -2.72 -16.00 -3.35
C GLU A 144 -2.35 -15.75 -4.81
N MET A 145 -2.01 -14.51 -5.19
CA MET A 145 -1.44 -14.19 -6.50
C MET A 145 -0.11 -14.92 -6.73
N GLY A 146 0.75 -14.96 -5.71
CA GLY A 146 2.01 -15.72 -5.75
C GLY A 146 1.80 -17.24 -5.94
N ASN A 147 0.69 -17.76 -5.43
CA ASN A 147 0.28 -19.16 -5.60
C ASN A 147 -0.47 -19.44 -6.92
N GLY A 148 -0.81 -18.39 -7.69
CA GLY A 148 -1.63 -18.51 -8.91
C GLY A 148 -3.13 -18.68 -8.66
N ASN A 149 -3.59 -18.51 -7.42
CA ASN A 149 -5.00 -18.63 -7.02
C ASN A 149 -5.77 -17.33 -7.29
N PHE A 150 -5.85 -16.92 -8.56
CA PHE A 150 -6.36 -15.62 -8.96
C PHE A 150 -7.82 -15.36 -8.54
N CYS A 151 -8.69 -16.37 -8.57
CA CYS A 151 -10.08 -16.23 -8.11
C CYS A 151 -10.18 -15.83 -6.62
N GLU A 152 -9.33 -16.41 -5.78
CA GLU A 152 -9.31 -16.10 -4.34
C GLU A 152 -8.68 -14.73 -4.10
N ALA A 153 -7.62 -14.39 -4.83
CA ALA A 153 -7.01 -13.06 -4.79
C ALA A 153 -8.03 -11.96 -5.15
N HIS A 154 -8.80 -12.14 -6.24
CA HIS A 154 -9.88 -11.22 -6.62
C HIS A 154 -10.90 -11.06 -5.47
N ARG A 155 -11.37 -12.18 -4.90
CA ARG A 155 -12.33 -12.18 -3.80
C ARG A 155 -11.82 -11.38 -2.59
N LEU A 156 -10.56 -11.60 -2.21
CA LEU A 156 -9.92 -10.92 -1.08
C LEU A 156 -9.73 -9.41 -1.34
N LEU A 157 -9.34 -9.03 -2.56
CA LEU A 157 -9.17 -7.62 -2.94
C LEU A 157 -10.51 -6.89 -2.97
N SER A 158 -11.54 -7.50 -3.54
CA SER A 158 -12.89 -6.92 -3.55
C SER A 158 -13.43 -6.73 -2.13
N GLN A 159 -13.23 -7.71 -1.24
CA GLN A 159 -13.55 -7.54 0.19
C GLN A 159 -12.76 -6.40 0.85
N ALA A 160 -11.47 -6.27 0.55
CA ALA A 160 -10.64 -5.20 1.09
C ALA A 160 -11.13 -3.81 0.66
N ILE A 161 -11.54 -3.67 -0.60
CA ILE A 161 -12.09 -2.43 -1.16
C ILE A 161 -13.47 -2.12 -0.55
N ASP A 162 -14.32 -3.14 -0.36
CA ASP A 162 -15.67 -2.98 0.22
C ASP A 162 -15.66 -2.50 1.67
N LEU A 163 -14.57 -2.75 2.42
CA LEU A 163 -14.35 -2.17 3.74
C LEU A 163 -14.15 -0.64 3.71
N LYS A 164 -13.97 -0.06 2.51
CA LYS A 164 -13.76 1.38 2.24
C LYS A 164 -12.67 1.97 3.15
N PRO A 165 -11.45 1.43 3.15
CA PRO A 165 -10.37 1.97 3.96
C PRO A 165 -10.02 3.38 3.50
N PHE A 166 -9.55 4.24 4.41
CA PHE A 166 -9.26 5.63 4.07
C PHE A 166 -8.06 5.80 3.12
N GLY A 167 -7.23 4.77 2.97
CA GLY A 167 -6.03 4.78 2.14
C GLY A 167 -5.67 3.40 1.62
N GLY A 168 -4.68 3.33 0.72
CA GLY A 168 -4.26 2.09 0.06
C GLY A 168 -5.23 1.54 -1.00
N VAL A 169 -6.39 2.15 -1.23
CA VAL A 169 -7.40 1.69 -2.21
C VAL A 169 -6.84 1.64 -3.64
N HIS A 170 -6.11 2.68 -4.07
CA HIS A 170 -5.45 2.72 -5.38
C HIS A 170 -4.43 1.57 -5.57
N ILE A 171 -3.81 1.10 -4.49
CA ILE A 171 -2.90 -0.06 -4.51
C ILE A 171 -3.70 -1.34 -4.70
N MET A 172 -4.81 -1.50 -3.97
CA MET A 172 -5.72 -2.66 -4.08
C MET A 172 -6.32 -2.78 -5.47
N LEU A 173 -6.76 -1.66 -6.07
CA LEU A 173 -7.25 -1.62 -7.45
C LEU A 173 -6.16 -1.97 -8.45
N LYS A 174 -4.93 -1.48 -8.26
CA LYS A 174 -3.78 -1.90 -9.07
C LYS A 174 -3.50 -3.40 -8.96
N ASP A 175 -3.61 -3.98 -7.77
CA ASP A 175 -3.45 -5.42 -7.55
C ASP A 175 -4.58 -6.21 -8.22
N ARG A 176 -5.82 -5.74 -8.09
CA ARG A 176 -7.00 -6.39 -8.68
C ARG A 176 -6.96 -6.31 -10.20
N SER A 177 -6.53 -5.19 -10.77
CA SER A 177 -6.23 -5.06 -12.20
C SER A 177 -5.26 -6.14 -12.69
N ALA A 178 -4.18 -6.42 -11.94
CA ALA A 178 -3.24 -7.48 -12.30
C ALA A 178 -3.87 -8.90 -12.21
N VAL A 179 -4.75 -9.13 -11.24
CA VAL A 179 -5.52 -10.37 -11.09
C VAL A 179 -6.49 -10.55 -12.27
N GLU A 180 -7.23 -9.50 -12.64
CA GLU A 180 -8.15 -9.53 -13.77
C GLU A 180 -7.43 -9.82 -15.10
N LEU A 181 -6.23 -9.26 -15.31
CA LEU A 181 -5.40 -9.62 -16.47
C LEU A 181 -5.01 -11.09 -16.48
N ALA A 182 -4.66 -11.65 -15.32
CA ALA A 182 -4.33 -13.07 -15.20
C ALA A 182 -5.54 -13.98 -15.44
N MET A 183 -6.74 -13.49 -15.14
CA MET A 183 -8.02 -14.18 -15.40
C MET A 183 -8.55 -13.97 -16.82
N GLY A 184 -7.97 -13.05 -17.60
CA GLY A 184 -8.41 -12.71 -18.95
C GLY A 184 -9.55 -11.69 -19.02
N ASN A 185 -9.91 -11.09 -17.89
CA ASN A 185 -10.97 -10.09 -17.75
C ASN A 185 -10.40 -8.69 -18.07
N LEU A 186 -10.13 -8.45 -19.37
CA LEU A 186 -9.32 -7.32 -19.80
C LEU A 186 -10.01 -5.95 -19.61
N ALA A 187 -11.35 -5.92 -19.70
CA ALA A 187 -12.11 -4.68 -19.53
C ALA A 187 -12.10 -4.26 -18.05
N GLU A 188 -12.37 -5.21 -17.16
CA GLU A 188 -12.35 -5.04 -15.71
C GLU A 188 -10.96 -4.62 -15.23
N ALA A 189 -9.90 -5.23 -15.79
CA ALA A 189 -8.52 -4.84 -15.50
C ALA A 189 -8.25 -3.37 -15.85
N LEU A 190 -8.75 -2.89 -16.99
CA LEU A 190 -8.57 -1.51 -17.44
C LEU A 190 -9.38 -0.54 -16.57
N ASP A 191 -10.59 -0.92 -16.19
CA ASP A 191 -11.45 -0.09 -15.34
C ASP A 191 -10.86 0.07 -13.94
N ASP A 192 -10.35 -1.01 -13.33
CA ASP A 192 -9.61 -0.96 -12.07
C ASP A 192 -8.38 -0.04 -12.15
N ALA A 193 -7.61 -0.12 -13.24
CA ALA A 193 -6.44 0.73 -13.43
C ALA A 193 -6.83 2.22 -13.57
N LYS A 194 -7.93 2.53 -14.27
CA LYS A 194 -8.46 3.90 -14.38
C LYS A 194 -8.99 4.42 -13.06
N GLU A 195 -9.68 3.58 -12.28
CA GLU A 195 -10.18 3.95 -10.97
C GLU A 195 -9.01 4.22 -10.00
N ALA A 196 -7.97 3.40 -10.03
CA ALA A 196 -6.74 3.63 -9.26
C ALA A 196 -6.13 4.99 -9.56
N LEU A 197 -6.07 5.38 -10.84
CA LEU A 197 -5.56 6.69 -11.28
C LEU A 197 -6.52 7.84 -11.00
N THR A 198 -7.82 7.58 -10.90
CA THR A 198 -8.80 8.59 -10.45
C THR A 198 -8.58 8.92 -8.97
N ILE A 199 -8.29 7.91 -8.15
CA ILE A 199 -7.97 8.08 -6.73
C ILE A 199 -6.58 8.69 -6.55
N ALA A 200 -5.59 8.22 -7.31
CA ALA A 200 -4.21 8.66 -7.22
C ALA A 200 -3.66 9.06 -8.60
N PRO A 201 -3.88 10.32 -9.05
CA PRO A 201 -3.48 10.75 -10.39
C PRO A 201 -1.97 10.74 -10.66
N ASN A 202 -1.16 10.85 -9.60
CA ASN A 202 0.30 10.82 -9.68
C ASN A 202 0.85 9.47 -9.19
N TYR A 203 0.20 8.36 -9.58
CA TYR A 203 0.59 7.01 -9.18
C TYR A 203 1.23 6.27 -10.37
N PRO A 204 2.57 6.19 -10.45
CA PRO A 204 3.25 5.59 -11.59
C PRO A 204 2.84 4.14 -11.85
N GLU A 205 2.69 3.32 -10.80
CA GLU A 205 2.29 1.93 -10.93
C GLU A 205 0.85 1.77 -11.44
N GLY A 206 -0.02 2.75 -11.20
CA GLY A 206 -1.36 2.80 -11.81
C GLY A 206 -1.28 2.93 -13.33
N PHE A 207 -0.36 3.76 -13.84
CA PHE A 207 -0.10 3.88 -15.28
C PHE A 207 0.55 2.62 -15.87
N ILE A 208 1.37 1.91 -15.09
CA ILE A 208 1.89 0.60 -15.49
C ILE A 208 0.75 -0.40 -15.67
N SER A 209 -0.16 -0.51 -14.69
CA SER A 209 -1.33 -1.40 -14.80
C SER A 209 -2.26 -1.04 -15.95
N GLN A 210 -2.50 0.26 -16.16
CA GLN A 210 -3.27 0.74 -17.30
C GLN A 210 -2.61 0.36 -18.64
N GLY A 211 -1.29 0.51 -18.74
CA GLY A 211 -0.51 0.10 -19.91
C GLY A 211 -0.54 -1.42 -20.14
N ASP A 212 -0.46 -2.22 -19.07
CA ASP A 212 -0.57 -3.68 -19.14
C ASP A 212 -1.96 -4.09 -19.67
N ALA A 213 -3.03 -3.43 -19.21
CA ALA A 213 -4.39 -3.69 -19.69
C ALA A 213 -4.59 -3.28 -21.16
N PHE A 214 -4.08 -2.11 -21.57
CA PHE A 214 -4.11 -1.72 -22.98
C PHE A 214 -3.29 -2.65 -23.89
N MET A 215 -2.14 -3.16 -23.42
CA MET A 215 -1.35 -4.16 -24.14
C MET A 215 -2.14 -5.45 -24.36
N ALA A 216 -2.94 -5.88 -23.38
CA ALA A 216 -3.75 -7.07 -23.47
C ALA A 216 -4.96 -6.88 -24.41
N LEU A 217 -5.52 -5.66 -24.48
CA LEU A 217 -6.60 -5.27 -25.39
C LEU A 217 -6.13 -4.92 -26.82
N ASP A 218 -4.85 -5.16 -27.15
CA ASP A 218 -4.22 -4.79 -28.42
C ASP A 218 -4.28 -3.27 -28.74
N GLN A 219 -4.50 -2.42 -27.74
CA GLN A 219 -4.50 -0.97 -27.85
C GLN A 219 -3.09 -0.39 -27.63
N VAL A 220 -2.19 -0.71 -28.56
CA VAL A 220 -0.74 -0.48 -28.44
C VAL A 220 -0.39 1.00 -28.22
N ASP A 221 -1.02 1.92 -28.96
CA ASP A 221 -0.76 3.37 -28.82
C ASP A 221 -1.15 3.91 -27.43
N ALA A 222 -2.24 3.39 -26.86
CA ALA A 222 -2.69 3.77 -25.53
C ALA A 222 -1.77 3.20 -24.44
N ALA A 223 -1.26 1.98 -24.65
CA ALA A 223 -0.26 1.38 -23.78
C ALA A 223 1.05 2.18 -23.77
N GLU A 224 1.55 2.61 -24.93
CA GLU A 224 2.77 3.42 -25.04
C GLU A 224 2.65 4.73 -24.25
N LYS A 225 1.51 5.42 -24.38
CA LYS A 225 1.23 6.66 -23.62
C LYS A 225 1.23 6.41 -22.12
N SER A 226 0.60 5.32 -21.68
CA SER A 226 0.51 4.95 -20.25
C SER A 226 1.90 4.65 -19.67
N TYR A 227 2.71 3.83 -20.35
CA TYR A 227 4.08 3.56 -19.91
C TYR A 227 4.99 4.79 -19.94
N SER A 228 4.78 5.70 -20.89
CA SER A 228 5.52 6.96 -20.96
C SER A 228 5.21 7.84 -19.75
N MET A 229 3.93 7.97 -19.37
CA MET A 229 3.52 8.70 -18.17
C MET A 229 4.10 8.08 -16.88
N ALA A 230 4.14 6.75 -16.77
CA ALA A 230 4.79 6.08 -15.65
C ALA A 230 6.29 6.45 -15.54
N LEU A 231 6.99 6.56 -16.66
CA LEU A 231 8.41 6.97 -16.72
C LEU A 231 8.65 8.46 -16.46
N GLU A 232 7.68 9.31 -16.79
CA GLU A 232 7.72 10.74 -16.48
C GLU A 232 7.58 10.97 -14.98
N LEU A 233 6.65 10.26 -14.33
CA LEU A 233 6.44 10.35 -12.89
C LEU A 233 7.56 9.70 -12.07
N ASP A 234 8.05 8.52 -12.48
CA ASP A 234 9.22 7.90 -11.89
C ASP A 234 10.21 7.36 -12.95
N PRO A 235 11.27 8.14 -13.26
CA PRO A 235 12.33 7.73 -14.18
C PRO A 235 13.11 6.48 -13.71
N SER A 236 12.99 6.07 -12.45
CA SER A 236 13.70 4.92 -11.90
C SER A 236 13.28 3.60 -12.57
N PHE A 237 12.03 3.51 -13.07
CA PHE A 237 11.53 2.33 -13.77
C PHE A 237 12.33 2.00 -15.03
N ARG A 238 13.04 2.95 -15.66
CA ARG A 238 13.97 2.64 -16.78
C ARG A 238 15.01 1.59 -16.42
N ARG A 239 15.37 1.47 -15.14
CA ARG A 239 16.33 0.48 -14.64
C ARG A 239 15.66 -0.83 -14.21
N SER A 240 14.34 -0.87 -14.04
CA SER A 240 13.60 -2.05 -13.64
C SER A 240 13.60 -3.12 -14.75
N LYS A 241 13.92 -4.36 -14.39
CA LYS A 241 13.90 -5.51 -15.32
C LYS A 241 12.48 -5.79 -15.82
N SER A 242 11.49 -5.75 -14.92
CA SER A 242 10.08 -6.03 -15.27
C SER A 242 9.49 -4.95 -16.17
N PHE A 243 9.88 -3.68 -15.98
CA PHE A 243 9.44 -2.59 -16.84
C PHE A 243 10.09 -2.67 -18.22
N LYS A 244 11.40 -2.99 -18.29
CA LYS A 244 12.09 -3.24 -19.57
C LYS A 244 11.40 -4.34 -20.39
N ALA A 245 10.96 -5.42 -19.74
CA ALA A 245 10.24 -6.50 -20.42
C ALA A 245 8.91 -6.02 -21.05
N ARG A 246 8.17 -5.12 -20.38
CA ARG A 246 6.96 -4.49 -20.94
C ARG A 246 7.27 -3.68 -22.19
N ILE A 247 8.32 -2.86 -22.14
CA ILE A 247 8.74 -2.02 -23.28
C ILE A 247 9.22 -2.86 -24.48
N VAL A 248 9.88 -4.00 -24.24
CA VAL A 248 10.26 -4.92 -25.33
C VAL A 248 9.00 -5.47 -26.01
N LYS A 249 8.03 -6.00 -25.25
CA LYS A 249 6.76 -6.50 -25.79
C LYS A 249 5.97 -5.44 -26.55
N LEU A 250 5.96 -4.20 -26.04
CA LEU A 250 5.34 -3.06 -26.72
C LEU A 250 5.97 -2.85 -28.11
N LYS A 251 7.30 -2.79 -28.18
CA LYS A 251 8.02 -2.59 -29.45
C LYS A 251 7.79 -3.72 -30.45
N GLU A 252 7.73 -4.95 -29.98
CA GLU A 252 7.40 -6.11 -30.81
C GLU A 252 6.01 -5.96 -31.43
N LYS A 253 4.98 -5.62 -30.63
CA LYS A 253 3.62 -5.38 -31.15
C LYS A 253 3.54 -4.20 -32.11
N VAL A 254 4.23 -3.08 -31.82
CA VAL A 254 4.30 -1.92 -32.74
C VAL A 254 4.92 -2.34 -34.08
N ALA A 255 6.00 -3.11 -34.06
CA ALA A 255 6.64 -3.59 -35.28
C ALA A 255 5.71 -4.50 -36.09
N THR A 256 4.98 -5.40 -35.43
CA THR A 256 3.98 -6.25 -36.11
C THR A 256 2.83 -5.43 -36.71
N ALA A 257 2.32 -4.43 -35.98
CA ALA A 257 1.23 -3.58 -36.46
C ALA A 257 1.63 -2.71 -37.66
N ASN A 258 2.89 -2.26 -37.74
CA ASN A 258 3.39 -1.48 -38.87
C ASN A 258 3.69 -2.32 -40.13
N LEU A 259 3.70 -3.65 -40.00
CA LEU A 259 3.95 -4.59 -41.11
C LEU A 259 2.67 -5.23 -41.65
N ALA A 260 1.53 -5.04 -40.99
CA ALA A 260 0.21 -5.54 -41.37
C ALA A 260 -0.57 -4.48 -42.16
#